data_AF-A0A954GQN7-F1
#
_entry.id   AF-A0A954GQN7-F1
#
_cell.length_a   1.000
_cell.length_b   1.000
_cell.length_c   1.000
_cell.angle_alpha   90.00
_cell.angle_beta   90.00
_cell.angle_gamma   90.00
#
_symmetry.space_group_name_H-M   'P 1'
#
loop_
_entity.id
_entity.type
_entity.pdbx_description
1 polymer ?
#
loop_
_entity_poly.entity_id
_entity_poly.type
_entity_poly.pdbx_seq_one_letter_code
_entity_poly.pdbx_strand_id
1 'polypeptide(L)' 'MDLFPRMDRSVSKLTTLDEQGNDSGVPHATPAERVKMVWPLTVTAWAFKGQDIVQSRLQRHVARIIRREG' A
#
# COMPACT_ATOMS: atom_id res chain seq x y z
N MET A 1 -17.71 -26.42 10.89
CA MET A 1 -17.66 -26.27 9.42
C MET A 1 -17.00 -24.93 9.15
N ASP A 2 -15.68 -24.92 9.07
CA ASP A 2 -14.90 -23.69 8.83
C ASP A 2 -14.98 -23.32 7.36
N LEU A 3 -15.72 -22.26 7.05
CA LEU A 3 -16.08 -21.82 5.70
C LEU A 3 -15.03 -20.93 5.02
N PHE A 4 -13.84 -20.78 5.60
CA PHE A 4 -12.77 -19.98 5.02
C PHE A 4 -11.48 -20.79 4.96
N PRO A 5 -10.91 -21.03 3.76
CA PRO A 5 -9.61 -21.68 3.66
C PRO A 5 -8.60 -20.86 4.46
N ARG A 6 -7.81 -21.55 5.29
CA ARG A 6 -6.75 -20.95 6.11
C ARG A 6 -5.80 -20.20 5.19
N MET A 7 -5.85 -18.87 5.23
CA MET A 7 -5.11 -18.00 4.33
C MET A 7 -3.61 -18.23 4.53
N ASP A 8 -2.95 -18.81 3.55
CA ASP A 8 -1.52 -19.03 3.57
C ASP A 8 -0.80 -17.69 3.45
N ARG A 9 -0.20 -17.26 4.56
CA ARG A 9 0.55 -15.99 4.65
C ARG A 9 2.04 -16.17 4.32
N SER A 10 2.46 -17.35 3.87
CA SER A 10 3.88 -17.67 3.64
C SER A 10 4.47 -17.01 2.38
N VAL A 11 3.64 -16.54 1.45
CA VAL A 11 4.10 -15.96 0.19
C VAL A 11 3.92 -14.45 0.19
N SER A 12 4.92 -13.74 0.72
CA SER A 12 5.06 -12.29 0.52
C SER A 12 6.36 -12.05 -0.23
N LYS A 13 6.27 -11.59 -1.49
CA LYS A 13 7.47 -11.20 -2.26
C LYS A 13 8.03 -9.92 -1.65
N LEU A 14 9.26 -9.96 -1.15
CA LEU A 14 10.02 -8.76 -0.84
C LEU A 14 10.46 -8.12 -2.16
N THR A 15 10.12 -6.85 -2.35
CA THR A 15 10.56 -6.04 -3.49
C THR A 15 11.24 -4.80 -2.95
N THR A 16 12.28 -4.35 -3.64
CA THR A 16 12.90 -3.05 -3.35
C THR A 16 12.02 -1.91 -3.87
N LEU A 17 12.26 -0.69 -3.40
CA LEU A 17 11.52 0.48 -3.86
C LEU A 17 11.73 0.74 -5.36
N ASP A 18 12.92 0.44 -5.89
CA ASP A 18 13.22 0.57 -7.32
C ASP A 18 12.52 -0.51 -8.17
N GLU A 19 12.25 -1.68 -7.61
CA GLU A 19 11.48 -2.75 -8.26
C GLU A 19 9.96 -2.50 -8.22
N GLN A 20 9.50 -1.55 -7.40
CA GLN A 20 8.08 -1.23 -7.25
C GLN A 20 7.52 -0.64 -8.56
N GLY A 21 6.61 -1.37 -9.20
CA GLY A 21 6.00 -1.00 -10.47
C GLY A 21 6.58 -1.71 -11.70
N ASN A 22 7.64 -2.50 -11.52
CA ASN A 22 8.15 -3.45 -12.54
C ASN A 22 7.43 -4.80 -12.47
N ASP A 23 6.33 -4.89 -11.73
CA ASP A 23 5.52 -6.08 -11.66
C ASP A 23 4.74 -6.25 -12.98
N SER A 24 4.98 -7.35 -13.68
CA SER A 24 4.35 -7.69 -14.96
C SER A 24 2.84 -7.90 -14.84
N GLY A 25 2.31 -7.96 -13.63
CA GLY A 25 0.89 -8.15 -13.35
C GLY A 25 0.00 -6.92 -13.60
N VAL A 26 0.56 -5.71 -13.80
CA VAL A 26 -0.27 -4.54 -14.08
C VAL A 26 -0.49 -4.44 -15.60
N PRO A 27 -1.75 -4.46 -16.09
CA PRO A 27 -2.03 -4.38 -17.51
C PRO A 27 -1.36 -3.16 -18.17
N HIS A 28 -1.06 -3.25 -19.47
CA HIS A 28 -0.78 -2.10 -20.34
C HIS A 28 -2.03 -1.20 -20.47
N ALA A 29 -2.49 -0.68 -19.35
CA ALA A 29 -3.62 0.20 -19.20
C ALA A 29 -3.13 1.63 -19.16
N THR A 30 -3.88 2.51 -19.82
CA THR A 30 -3.70 3.95 -19.73
C THR A 30 -3.77 4.41 -18.27
N PRO A 31 -3.15 5.55 -17.92
CA PRO A 31 -3.26 6.10 -16.56
C PRO A 31 -4.72 6.23 -16.08
N ALA A 32 -5.64 6.63 -16.96
CA ALA A 32 -7.06 6.76 -16.65
C ALA A 32 -7.70 5.41 -16.28
N GLU A 33 -7.37 4.34 -17.00
CA GLU A 33 -7.86 2.99 -16.70
C GLU A 33 -7.30 2.46 -15.39
N ARG A 34 -6.02 2.73 -15.08
CA ARG A 34 -5.42 2.36 -13.78
C ARG A 34 -6.14 3.03 -12.62
N VAL A 35 -6.47 4.33 -12.75
CA VAL A 35 -7.26 5.04 -11.74
C VAL A 35 -8.65 4.41 -11.60
N LYS A 36 -9.32 4.09 -12.72
CA LYS A 36 -10.64 3.43 -12.68
C LYS A 36 -10.62 2.08 -11.96
N MET A 37 -9.54 1.30 -12.08
CA MET A 37 -9.40 0.02 -11.38
C MET A 37 -9.30 0.18 -9.86
N VAL A 38 -8.55 1.17 -9.38
CA VAL A 38 -8.29 1.37 -7.94
C VAL A 38 -9.38 2.21 -7.27
N TRP A 39 -10.08 3.07 -8.02
CA TRP A 39 -11.03 4.04 -7.48
C TRP A 39 -12.11 3.45 -6.56
N PRO A 40 -12.76 2.31 -6.87
CA PRO A 40 -13.74 1.71 -5.96
C PRO A 40 -13.13 1.28 -4.61
N LEU A 41 -11.90 0.77 -4.62
CA LEU A 41 -11.17 0.42 -3.41
C LEU A 41 -10.84 1.68 -2.59
N THR A 42 -10.43 2.76 -3.25
CA THR A 42 -10.18 4.06 -2.61
C THR A 42 -11.44 4.58 -1.92
N VAL A 43 -12.59 4.57 -2.59
CA VAL A 43 -13.88 5.02 -2.00
C VAL A 43 -14.24 4.18 -0.78
N THR A 44 -14.07 2.85 -0.89
CA THR A 44 -14.34 1.92 0.22
C THR A 44 -13.41 2.17 1.40
N ALA A 45 -12.11 2.33 1.15
CA ALA A 45 -11.13 2.68 2.17
C ALA A 45 -11.46 4.03 2.83
N TRP A 46 -11.90 5.00 2.05
CA TRP A 46 -12.29 6.32 2.54
C TRP A 46 -13.50 6.27 3.46
N ALA A 47 -14.46 5.37 3.21
CA ALA A 47 -15.61 5.19 4.09
C ALA A 47 -15.22 4.72 5.51
N PHE A 48 -14.06 4.07 5.66
CA PHE A 48 -13.51 3.71 6.97
C PHE A 48 -12.78 4.84 7.69
N LYS A 49 -12.58 5.99 7.03
CA LYS A 49 -12.06 7.19 7.69
C LYS A 49 -13.13 7.67 8.68
N GLY A 50 -12.95 7.34 9.96
CA GLY A 50 -13.79 7.82 11.05
C GLY A 50 -13.81 9.35 11.17
N GLN A 51 -14.40 9.89 12.23
CA GLN A 51 -14.36 11.33 12.50
C GLN A 51 -12.91 11.87 12.43
N ASP A 52 -12.74 13.12 12.01
CA ASP A 52 -11.46 13.82 12.13
C ASP A 52 -11.14 14.05 13.61
N ILE A 53 -10.74 12.97 14.29
CA ILE A 53 -10.00 13.03 15.53
C ILE A 53 -8.68 13.65 15.15
N VAL A 54 -8.34 14.79 15.76
CA VAL A 54 -7.07 15.52 15.59
C VAL A 54 -5.97 14.52 15.32
N GLN A 55 -5.55 14.44 14.05
CA GLN A 55 -4.56 13.47 13.61
C GLN A 55 -3.33 13.64 14.51
N SER A 56 -2.77 12.54 15.00
CA SER A 56 -1.49 12.57 15.71
C SER A 56 -0.53 13.40 14.87
N ARG A 57 -0.09 14.54 15.40
CA ARG A 57 0.86 15.40 14.69
C ARG A 57 2.07 14.52 14.44
N LEU A 58 2.21 14.05 13.20
CA LEU A 58 3.37 13.25 12.77
C LEU A 58 4.58 13.92 13.38
N GLN A 59 5.25 13.21 14.29
CA GLN A 59 6.42 13.71 14.98
C GLN A 59 7.44 14.06 13.89
N ARG A 60 7.53 15.35 13.56
CA ARG A 60 8.38 15.87 12.47
C ARG A 60 9.87 15.69 12.78
N HIS A 61 10.19 15.19 13.97
CA HIS A 61 11.52 14.91 14.48
C HIS A 61 11.99 13.47 14.29
N VAL A 62 11.27 12.62 13.54
CA VAL A 62 11.84 11.33 13.09
C VAL A 62 12.87 11.64 12.00
N ALA A 63 14.09 11.98 12.41
CA ALA A 63 15.23 12.13 11.52
C ALA A 63 15.67 10.74 11.02
N ARG A 64 15.91 10.63 9.71
CA ARG A 64 16.48 9.44 9.07
C ARG A 64 17.98 9.41 9.39
N ILE A 65 18.45 8.38 10.10
CA ILE A 65 19.88 8.14 10.30
C ILE A 65 20.41 7.43 9.04
N ILE A 66 21.25 8.11 8.26
CA ILE A 66 21.98 7.50 7.15
C ILE A 66 23.36 7.09 7.69
N ARG A 67 23.63 5.78 7.73
CA ARG A 67 24.97 5.27 8.03
C ARG A 67 25.85 5.54 6.82
N ARG A 68 26.92 6.32 7.01
CA ARG A 68 27.97 6.47 5.99
C ARG A 68 28.74 5.15 5.93
N GLU A 69 28.68 4.47 4.81
CA GLU A 69 29.60 3.38 4.48
C GLU A 69 30.99 4.02 4.29
N GLY A 70 31.97 3.48 5.01
CA GLY A 70 33.37 3.87 4.92
C GLY A 70 34.16 2.74 4.26
#